data_AF-G2PYH3-F1
#
_entry.id   AF-G2PYH3-F1
#
_cell.length_a   1.000
_cell.length_b   1.000
_cell.length_c   1.000
_cell.angle_alpha   90.00
_cell.angle_beta   90.00
_cell.angle_gamma   90.00
#
_symmetry.space_group_name_H-M   'P 1'
#
loop_
_entity.id
_entity.type
_entity.pdbx_description
1 polymer ?
#
loop_
_entity_poly.entity_id
_entity_poly.type
_entity_poly.pdbx_seq_one_letter_code
_entity_poly.pdbx_strand_id
1 'polypeptide(L)'
;MKRKTTVIFTTVVILVSVAIGILVKGDFLNGFKEGEKYVKGMFPQEGSITIKDNQIYFNDEKMTTDSDKKSFPVLSPDKTRVAYYISDINNESIGILELKTKEIKKIRLENITFSSVNGLEWLNNSMIGFYAHVNPSLDVYCLLDANKLQKVKEYYGIGFAWDSRKENIYYALPQPHFSNLKGREKIYKNDQVIFETSDSESILKGPYISENNDIAFYTKDINAEDEVKLNIGKVKDEKIVINKRVKWDKETGAITFTDNSIQIRSNSGIKEYKIDDIK
;
A
#
# COMPACT_ATOMS: atom_id res chain seq x y z
N MET A 1 20.74 44.59 49.54
CA MET A 1 21.85 44.75 48.58
C MET A 1 21.56 43.88 47.37
N LYS A 2 21.43 44.51 46.19
CA LYS A 2 21.26 43.88 44.88
C LYS A 2 22.59 43.27 44.43
N ARG A 3 22.56 42.11 43.76
CA ARG A 3 23.07 41.95 42.39
C ARG A 3 22.73 40.58 41.83
N LYS A 4 21.88 40.60 40.82
CA LYS A 4 21.75 39.58 39.78
C LYS A 4 23.08 39.53 39.02
N THR A 5 23.61 38.34 38.77
CA THR A 5 24.68 38.17 37.79
C THR A 5 24.10 37.47 36.58
N THR A 6 23.71 38.30 35.63
CA THR A 6 23.52 37.95 34.23
C THR A 6 24.89 37.69 33.64
N VAL A 7 25.09 36.54 33.00
CA VAL A 7 26.15 36.37 32.01
C VAL A 7 25.49 35.99 30.69
N ILE A 8 25.47 36.97 29.81
CA ILE A 8 25.23 36.85 28.37
C ILE A 8 26.56 36.42 27.77
N PHE A 9 26.58 35.33 27.01
CA PHE A 9 27.56 35.14 25.95
C PHE A 9 26.83 34.79 24.67
N THR A 10 26.68 35.81 23.85
CA THR A 10 26.37 35.73 22.43
C THR A 10 27.68 35.38 21.72
N THR A 11 27.72 34.27 20.99
CA THR A 11 28.51 34.24 19.74
C THR A 11 27.82 33.31 18.76
N VAL A 12 27.38 33.94 17.68
CA VAL A 12 26.84 33.36 16.46
C VAL A 12 27.95 32.59 15.74
N VAL A 13 27.68 31.34 15.36
CA VAL A 13 28.33 30.72 14.20
C VAL A 13 27.24 30.11 13.33
N ILE A 14 27.09 30.73 12.16
CA ILE A 14 26.34 30.28 11.00
C ILE A 14 27.17 29.19 10.31
N LEU A 15 26.58 28.02 10.05
CA LEU A 15 27.01 27.08 9.01
C LEU A 15 25.78 26.23 8.64
N VAL A 16 25.02 26.70 7.65
CA VAL A 16 25.07 26.27 6.24
C VAL A 16 24.68 24.80 6.08
N SER A 17 23.47 24.70 5.54
CA SER A 17 22.75 23.57 4.96
C SER A 17 23.63 22.54 4.24
N VAL A 18 23.47 21.27 4.61
CA VAL A 18 23.34 20.19 3.63
C VAL A 18 22.12 19.38 4.03
N ALA A 19 20.98 19.76 3.45
CA ALA A 19 19.84 18.87 3.35
C ALA A 19 20.26 17.73 2.42
N ILE A 20 20.69 16.60 2.98
CA ILE A 20 20.70 15.36 2.22
C ILE A 20 19.24 14.90 2.17
N GLY A 21 18.51 15.46 1.21
CA GLY A 21 17.25 14.87 0.75
C GLY A 21 17.58 13.55 0.08
N ILE A 22 17.61 12.47 0.86
CA ILE A 22 17.50 11.13 0.28
C ILE A 22 16.02 10.96 -0.05
N LEU A 23 15.71 11.25 -1.32
CA LEU A 23 14.47 10.95 -1.97
C LEU A 23 14.35 9.41 -2.08
N VAL A 24 13.89 8.75 -1.01
CA VAL A 24 13.44 7.35 -1.12
C VAL A 24 12.07 7.40 -1.78
N LYS A 25 12.06 7.31 -3.11
CA LYS A 25 10.84 7.00 -3.87
C LYS A 25 10.36 5.64 -3.39
N GLY A 26 9.29 5.64 -2.61
CA GLY A 26 8.52 4.45 -2.30
C GLY A 26 7.83 3.98 -3.58
N ASP A 27 8.45 3.03 -4.27
CA ASP A 27 7.85 2.35 -5.41
C ASP A 27 6.85 1.30 -4.93
N PHE A 28 5.64 1.75 -4.62
CA PHE A 28 4.44 0.94 -4.69
C PHE A 28 3.27 1.91 -4.93
N LEU A 29 2.60 1.77 -6.09
CA LEU A 29 1.57 2.67 -6.66
C LEU A 29 2.07 3.87 -7.49
N ASN A 30 2.87 3.63 -8.54
CA ASN A 30 2.84 4.53 -9.70
C ASN A 30 1.68 4.15 -10.63
N GLY A 31 0.49 4.50 -10.15
CA GLY A 31 -0.73 4.59 -10.93
C GLY A 31 -1.10 6.03 -11.28
N PHE A 32 -0.31 7.06 -10.95
CA PHE A 32 -0.53 8.43 -11.43
C PHE A 32 0.80 9.17 -11.51
N LYS A 33 1.31 9.40 -12.72
CA LYS A 33 2.34 10.41 -12.94
C LYS A 33 1.68 11.78 -12.89
N GLU A 34 2.16 12.62 -11.99
CA GLU A 34 1.96 14.06 -12.03
C GLU A 34 2.73 14.62 -13.25
N GLY A 35 2.02 15.25 -14.20
CA GLY A 35 2.66 16.09 -15.23
C GLY A 35 2.57 15.69 -16.72
N GLU A 36 1.74 14.73 -17.14
CA GLU A 36 1.46 14.55 -18.58
C GLU A 36 0.20 15.29 -19.02
N LYS A 37 0.35 16.26 -19.93
CA LYS A 37 -0.75 16.94 -20.63
C LYS A 37 -1.62 15.88 -21.32
N TYR A 38 -2.83 15.71 -20.83
CA TYR A 38 -3.87 14.93 -21.52
C TYR A 38 -4.27 15.64 -22.82
N VAL A 39 -3.83 15.09 -23.95
CA VAL A 39 -4.61 15.16 -25.19
C VAL A 39 -4.82 13.72 -25.64
N LYS A 40 -5.88 13.09 -25.15
CA LYS A 40 -6.37 11.82 -25.68
C LYS A 40 -7.89 11.85 -25.71
N GLY A 41 -8.41 12.01 -26.93
CA GLY A 41 -9.74 11.64 -27.41
C GLY A 41 -10.94 11.82 -26.48
N MET A 42 -11.76 12.82 -26.79
CA MET A 42 -13.13 12.99 -26.31
C MET A 42 -13.99 11.73 -26.54
N PHE A 43 -14.12 10.85 -25.55
CA PHE A 43 -15.32 10.06 -25.27
C PHE A 43 -15.29 9.63 -23.78
N PRO A 44 -16.31 9.94 -22.95
CA PRO A 44 -16.34 9.43 -21.59
C PRO A 44 -16.50 7.90 -21.62
N GLN A 45 -15.51 7.19 -21.10
CA GLN A 45 -15.69 5.78 -20.73
C GLN A 45 -16.77 5.74 -19.64
N GLU A 46 -17.77 4.88 -19.82
CA GLU A 46 -18.86 4.71 -18.87
C GLU A 46 -18.32 4.36 -17.48
N GLY A 47 -18.47 5.28 -16.52
CA GLY A 47 -18.00 5.10 -15.15
C GLY A 47 -16.69 5.80 -14.81
N SER A 48 -16.32 6.86 -15.52
CA SER A 48 -15.14 7.66 -15.18
C SER A 48 -15.38 8.50 -13.92
N ILE A 49 -14.45 8.43 -12.96
CA ILE A 49 -14.45 9.29 -11.76
C ILE A 49 -13.21 10.18 -11.79
N THR A 50 -13.39 11.47 -11.52
CA THR A 50 -12.28 12.41 -11.35
C THR A 50 -12.49 13.31 -10.14
N ILE A 51 -11.40 13.89 -9.65
CA ILE A 51 -11.44 14.98 -8.67
C ILE A 51 -10.96 16.25 -9.35
N LYS A 52 -11.77 17.30 -9.28
CA LYS A 52 -11.41 18.66 -9.75
C LYS A 52 -11.85 19.65 -8.67
N ASP A 53 -10.95 20.54 -8.25
CA ASP A 53 -11.22 21.55 -7.22
C ASP A 53 -11.88 21.00 -5.94
N ASN A 54 -11.35 19.87 -5.44
CA ASN A 54 -11.88 19.13 -4.29
C ASN A 54 -13.31 18.58 -4.46
N GLN A 55 -13.81 18.47 -5.69
CA GLN A 55 -15.13 17.91 -5.98
C GLN A 55 -15.02 16.58 -6.71
N ILE A 56 -15.91 15.64 -6.39
CA ILE A 56 -16.05 14.40 -7.15
C ILE A 56 -16.88 14.68 -8.40
N TYR A 57 -16.38 14.24 -9.55
CA TYR A 57 -17.10 14.20 -10.81
C TYR A 57 -17.28 12.75 -11.27
N PHE A 58 -18.50 12.38 -11.69
CA PHE A 58 -18.81 11.09 -12.28
C PHE A 58 -19.35 11.31 -13.70
N ASN A 59 -18.69 10.77 -14.71
CA ASN A 59 -19.03 11.04 -16.13
C ASN A 59 -19.19 12.55 -16.42
N ASP A 60 -18.25 13.36 -15.91
CA ASP A 60 -18.24 14.84 -15.98
C ASP A 60 -19.38 15.57 -15.26
N GLU A 61 -20.29 14.87 -14.58
CA GLU A 61 -21.27 15.47 -13.69
C GLU A 61 -20.67 15.72 -12.30
N LYS A 62 -20.83 16.94 -11.78
CA LYS A 62 -20.43 17.27 -10.40
C LYS A 62 -21.35 16.59 -9.39
N MET A 63 -20.76 15.78 -8.51
CA MET A 63 -21.50 14.95 -7.55
C MET A 63 -21.48 15.51 -6.13
N THR A 64 -20.41 16.22 -5.74
CA THR A 64 -20.28 16.84 -4.41
C THR A 64 -20.34 18.36 -4.51
N THR A 65 -20.64 19.03 -3.40
CA THR A 65 -20.62 20.50 -3.30
C THR A 65 -19.91 21.01 -2.05
N ASP A 66 -19.53 20.14 -1.12
CA ASP A 66 -18.80 20.49 0.09
C ASP A 66 -17.33 20.85 -0.21
N SER A 67 -16.68 21.51 0.75
CA SER A 67 -15.30 21.99 0.62
C SER A 67 -14.23 21.00 1.08
N ASP A 68 -14.60 19.76 1.45
CA ASP A 68 -13.65 18.79 2.00
C ASP A 68 -12.56 18.46 0.99
N LYS A 69 -11.30 18.32 1.43
CA LYS A 69 -10.21 17.86 0.56
C LYS A 69 -10.34 16.37 0.31
N LYS A 70 -10.44 15.98 -0.97
CA LYS A 70 -10.75 14.61 -1.39
C LYS A 70 -9.58 14.00 -2.16
N SER A 71 -9.33 12.70 -1.95
CA SER A 71 -8.37 11.93 -2.74
C SER A 71 -8.79 10.46 -2.88
N PHE A 72 -8.10 9.73 -3.75
CA PHE A 72 -8.30 8.29 -3.99
C PHE A 72 -9.77 7.88 -4.29
N PRO A 73 -10.44 8.53 -5.26
CA PRO A 73 -11.81 8.16 -5.57
C PRO A 73 -11.87 6.77 -6.21
N VAL A 74 -12.75 5.90 -5.71
CA VAL A 74 -12.95 4.56 -6.25
C VAL A 74 -14.43 4.21 -6.39
N LEU A 75 -14.79 3.72 -7.59
CA LEU A 75 -16.15 3.30 -7.91
C LEU A 75 -16.46 1.95 -7.26
N SER A 76 -17.65 1.79 -6.70
CA SER A 76 -18.12 0.48 -6.24
C SER A 76 -18.30 -0.49 -7.43
N PRO A 77 -18.21 -1.81 -7.23
CA PRO A 77 -18.36 -2.79 -8.31
C PRO A 77 -19.70 -2.67 -9.06
N ASP A 78 -20.79 -2.36 -8.36
CA ASP A 78 -22.12 -2.11 -8.95
C ASP A 78 -22.29 -0.72 -9.59
N LYS A 79 -21.26 0.13 -9.53
CA LYS A 79 -21.26 1.51 -10.04
C LYS A 79 -22.33 2.41 -9.43
N THR A 80 -22.79 2.13 -8.21
CA THR A 80 -23.80 2.95 -7.51
C THR A 80 -23.20 3.94 -6.53
N ARG A 81 -21.97 3.70 -6.06
CA ARG A 81 -21.30 4.49 -5.02
C ARG A 81 -19.87 4.82 -5.38
N VAL A 82 -19.37 5.89 -4.78
CA VAL A 82 -17.95 6.26 -4.81
C VAL A 82 -17.44 6.33 -3.37
N ALA A 83 -16.33 5.65 -3.10
CA ALA A 83 -15.57 5.85 -1.87
C ALA A 83 -14.39 6.79 -2.14
N TYR A 84 -14.05 7.65 -1.20
CA TYR A 84 -12.90 8.55 -1.31
C TYR A 84 -12.39 8.94 0.08
N TYR A 85 -11.11 9.28 0.15
CA TYR A 85 -10.48 9.77 1.37
C TYR A 85 -10.80 11.25 1.57
N ILE A 86 -11.12 11.63 2.80
CA ILE A 86 -11.30 13.02 3.22
C ILE A 86 -10.18 13.37 4.19
N SER A 87 -9.31 14.30 3.76
CA SER A 87 -8.24 14.85 4.60
C SER A 87 -8.75 16.08 5.33
N ASP A 88 -8.99 15.91 6.63
CA ASP A 88 -9.28 16.99 7.57
C ASP A 88 -8.33 16.83 8.76
N ILE A 89 -7.61 17.90 9.12
CA ILE A 89 -6.57 17.93 10.17
C ILE A 89 -7.08 17.34 11.49
N ASN A 90 -8.39 17.42 11.74
CA ASN A 90 -8.98 16.93 12.99
C ASN A 90 -10.01 15.79 12.79
N ASN A 91 -10.26 15.34 11.55
CA ASN A 91 -11.39 14.44 11.28
C ASN A 91 -11.22 13.64 9.97
N GLU A 92 -10.10 12.93 9.85
CA GLU A 92 -9.83 12.05 8.71
C GLU A 92 -10.92 10.97 8.59
N SER A 93 -11.46 10.80 7.39
CA SER A 93 -12.60 9.91 7.15
C SER A 93 -12.62 9.36 5.74
N ILE A 94 -13.38 8.28 5.54
CA ILE A 94 -13.77 7.79 4.22
C ILE A 94 -15.18 8.29 3.92
N GLY A 95 -15.31 9.10 2.88
CA GLY A 95 -16.59 9.50 2.32
C GLY A 95 -17.15 8.40 1.43
N ILE A 96 -18.45 8.14 1.54
CA ILE A 96 -19.22 7.22 0.70
C ILE A 96 -20.34 8.04 0.07
N LEU A 97 -20.17 8.34 -1.21
CA LEU A 97 -21.12 9.09 -2.02
C LEU A 97 -22.04 8.13 -2.77
N GLU A 98 -23.34 8.26 -2.54
CA GLU A 98 -24.39 7.61 -3.33
C GLU A 98 -24.63 8.39 -4.62
N LEU A 99 -24.37 7.79 -5.79
CA LEU A 99 -24.41 8.52 -7.06
C LEU A 99 -25.82 8.98 -7.43
N LYS A 100 -26.85 8.20 -7.10
CA LYS A 100 -28.23 8.54 -7.43
C LYS A 100 -28.80 9.68 -6.58
N THR A 101 -28.52 9.67 -5.27
CA THR A 101 -29.10 10.62 -4.31
C THR A 101 -28.17 11.79 -4.00
N LYS A 102 -26.89 11.66 -4.34
CA LYS A 102 -25.79 12.56 -3.93
C LYS A 102 -25.62 12.67 -2.42
N GLU A 103 -26.17 11.71 -1.67
CA GLU A 103 -25.98 11.61 -0.22
C GLU A 103 -24.55 11.18 0.07
N ILE A 104 -23.94 11.79 1.09
CA ILE A 104 -22.59 11.46 1.54
C ILE A 104 -22.67 10.95 2.97
N LYS A 105 -22.21 9.71 3.17
CA LYS A 105 -21.97 9.13 4.50
C LYS A 105 -20.47 9.10 4.77
N LYS A 106 -20.08 9.08 6.05
CA LYS A 106 -18.68 9.11 6.45
C LYS A 106 -18.37 7.98 7.42
N ILE A 107 -17.25 7.30 7.20
CA ILE A 107 -16.61 6.41 8.18
C ILE A 107 -15.43 7.18 8.77
N ARG A 108 -15.47 7.47 10.07
CA ARG A 108 -14.34 8.12 10.74
C ARG A 108 -13.19 7.12 10.91
N LEU A 109 -11.97 7.58 10.66
CA LEU A 109 -10.76 6.78 10.81
C LEU A 109 -10.16 6.92 12.22
N GLU A 110 -11.03 7.00 13.24
CA GLU A 110 -10.62 7.08 14.64
C GLU A 110 -9.93 5.76 15.06
N ASN A 111 -8.88 5.88 15.87
CA ASN A 111 -8.10 4.74 16.38
C ASN A 111 -7.50 3.86 15.26
N ILE A 112 -7.01 4.49 14.19
CA ILE A 112 -6.15 3.86 13.19
C ILE A 112 -4.85 4.66 13.17
N THR A 113 -3.71 4.00 13.42
CA THR A 113 -2.43 4.68 13.39
C THR A 113 -1.89 4.69 11.97
N PHE A 114 -1.76 5.87 11.36
CA PHE A 114 -1.11 6.05 10.07
C PHE A 114 -0.49 7.45 9.94
N SER A 115 0.46 7.60 9.02
CA SER A 115 1.16 8.85 8.69
C SER A 115 0.86 9.36 7.29
N SER A 116 0.47 8.47 6.35
CA SER A 116 0.02 8.86 5.02
C SER A 116 -0.87 7.78 4.40
N VAL A 117 -1.90 8.21 3.66
CA VAL A 117 -2.78 7.30 2.91
C VAL A 117 -2.14 6.93 1.59
N ASN A 118 -2.15 5.63 1.29
CA ASN A 118 -1.60 5.07 0.05
C ASN A 118 -2.70 4.77 -0.97
N GLY A 119 -3.88 4.36 -0.52
CA GLY A 119 -4.98 4.11 -1.43
C GLY A 119 -6.25 3.57 -0.78
N LEU A 120 -7.25 3.42 -1.65
CA LEU A 120 -8.56 2.85 -1.35
C LEU A 120 -8.92 1.84 -2.43
N GLU A 121 -9.71 0.84 -2.07
CA GLU A 121 -10.35 -0.06 -3.02
C GLU A 121 -11.70 -0.55 -2.49
N TRP A 122 -12.61 -0.92 -3.39
CA TRP A 122 -13.77 -1.73 -3.01
C TRP A 122 -13.41 -3.21 -3.10
N LEU A 123 -13.66 -3.95 -2.03
CA LEU A 123 -13.52 -5.41 -1.99
C LEU A 123 -14.78 -6.09 -2.52
N ASN A 124 -15.93 -5.49 -2.25
CA ASN A 124 -17.23 -5.85 -2.79
C ASN A 124 -18.15 -4.63 -2.62
N ASN A 125 -19.46 -4.77 -2.85
CA ASN A 125 -20.38 -3.64 -2.69
C ASN A 125 -20.57 -3.19 -1.23
N SER A 126 -20.07 -3.89 -0.21
CA SER A 126 -20.22 -3.48 1.19
C SER A 126 -18.92 -3.22 1.93
N MET A 127 -17.78 -3.64 1.39
CA MET A 127 -16.49 -3.59 2.06
C MET A 127 -15.49 -2.74 1.28
N ILE A 128 -14.85 -1.81 1.99
CA ILE A 128 -13.78 -0.95 1.48
C ILE A 128 -12.47 -1.37 2.15
N GLY A 129 -11.44 -1.55 1.34
CA GLY A 129 -10.06 -1.64 1.80
C GLY A 129 -9.44 -0.26 1.89
N PHE A 130 -8.88 0.09 3.05
CA PHE A 130 -8.11 1.30 3.28
C PHE A 130 -6.66 0.95 3.56
N TYR A 131 -5.75 1.51 2.77
CA TYR A 131 -4.32 1.21 2.85
C TYR A 131 -3.51 2.48 3.14
N ALA A 132 -2.65 2.42 4.15
CA ALA A 132 -1.87 3.56 4.62
C ALA A 132 -0.51 3.14 5.20
N HIS A 133 0.45 4.06 5.18
CA HIS A 133 1.72 3.90 5.89
C HIS A 133 1.54 4.19 7.38
N VAL A 134 2.06 3.33 8.25
CA VAL A 134 2.26 3.66 9.67
C VAL A 134 3.58 4.42 9.81
N ASN A 135 4.65 3.86 9.26
CA ASN A 135 5.99 4.42 9.18
C ASN A 135 6.69 3.86 7.92
N PRO A 136 7.93 4.27 7.58
CA PRO A 136 8.60 3.81 6.36
C PRO A 136 8.83 2.30 6.22
N SER A 137 8.53 1.51 7.27
CA SER A 137 8.80 0.07 7.34
C SER A 137 7.56 -0.76 7.70
N LEU A 138 6.41 -0.10 7.90
CA LEU A 138 5.19 -0.76 8.32
C LEU A 138 3.98 -0.04 7.73
N ASP A 139 3.10 -0.84 7.17
CA ASP A 139 1.83 -0.40 6.62
C ASP A 139 0.67 -0.95 7.44
N VAL A 140 -0.50 -0.35 7.24
CA VAL A 140 -1.77 -0.80 7.79
C VAL A 140 -2.78 -0.97 6.66
N TYR A 141 -3.54 -2.07 6.72
CA TYR A 141 -4.68 -2.32 5.87
C TYR A 141 -5.94 -2.48 6.73
N CYS A 142 -6.90 -1.58 6.57
CA CYS A 142 -8.16 -1.62 7.32
C CYS A 142 -9.31 -2.07 6.42
N LEU A 143 -10.17 -2.93 6.97
CA LEU A 143 -11.45 -3.30 6.40
C LEU A 143 -12.53 -2.39 6.98
N LEU A 144 -13.25 -1.69 6.12
CA LEU A 144 -14.31 -0.77 6.50
C LEU A 144 -15.65 -1.27 5.92
N ASP A 145 -16.67 -1.36 6.75
CA ASP A 145 -18.03 -1.72 6.33
C ASP A 145 -18.78 -0.45 5.92
N ALA A 146 -19.06 -0.31 4.62
CA ALA A 146 -19.71 0.83 4.02
C ALA A 146 -21.19 0.99 4.42
N ASN A 147 -21.82 -0.10 4.86
CA ASN A 147 -23.23 -0.09 5.25
C ASN A 147 -23.38 0.21 6.74
N LYS A 148 -22.49 -0.35 7.58
CA LYS A 148 -22.46 -0.11 9.04
C LYS A 148 -21.68 1.15 9.43
N LEU A 149 -20.96 1.74 8.48
CA LEU A 149 -20.15 2.94 8.64
C LEU A 149 -19.06 2.82 9.72
N GLN A 150 -18.37 1.68 9.78
CA GLN A 150 -17.38 1.42 10.82
C GLN A 150 -16.20 0.58 10.33
N LYS A 151 -15.08 0.68 11.05
CA LYS A 151 -13.96 -0.26 10.93
C LYS A 151 -14.39 -1.65 11.39
N VAL A 152 -14.10 -2.67 10.59
CA VAL A 152 -14.34 -4.08 10.90
C VAL A 152 -13.08 -4.73 11.45
N LYS A 153 -11.94 -4.48 10.80
CA LYS A 153 -10.68 -5.13 11.11
C LYS A 153 -9.50 -4.32 10.60
N GLU A 154 -8.32 -4.54 11.17
CA GLU A 154 -7.05 -3.97 10.73
C GLU A 154 -5.97 -5.05 10.68
N TYR A 155 -5.05 -4.90 9.74
CA TYR A 155 -3.88 -5.74 9.59
C TYR A 155 -2.65 -4.85 9.52
N TYR A 156 -1.59 -5.21 10.25
CA TYR A 156 -0.29 -4.53 10.20
C TYR A 156 0.72 -5.42 9.50
N GLY A 157 1.48 -4.85 8.57
CA GLY A 157 2.44 -5.60 7.77
C GLY A 157 2.88 -4.82 6.55
N ILE A 158 3.40 -5.53 5.55
CA ILE A 158 3.77 -5.01 4.24
C ILE A 158 3.24 -5.95 3.15
N GLY A 159 3.13 -5.43 1.93
CA GLY A 159 2.84 -6.24 0.74
C GLY A 159 1.49 -6.95 0.80
N PHE A 160 0.44 -6.24 1.22
CA PHE A 160 -0.92 -6.77 1.27
C PHE A 160 -1.38 -7.24 -0.12
N ALA A 161 -1.88 -8.47 -0.20
CA ALA A 161 -2.42 -9.07 -1.40
C ALA A 161 -3.70 -9.83 -1.08
N TRP A 162 -4.72 -9.70 -1.92
CA TRP A 162 -5.93 -10.50 -1.83
C TRP A 162 -5.87 -11.69 -2.80
N ASP A 163 -6.55 -12.78 -2.46
CA ASP A 163 -6.92 -13.76 -3.47
C ASP A 163 -7.94 -13.20 -4.46
N SER A 164 -8.14 -13.88 -5.58
CA SER A 164 -9.03 -13.44 -6.67
C SER A 164 -10.48 -13.22 -6.21
N ARG A 165 -10.92 -13.95 -5.19
CA ARG A 165 -12.26 -13.83 -4.61
C ARG A 165 -12.38 -12.78 -3.50
N LYS A 166 -11.26 -12.18 -3.10
CA LYS A 166 -11.15 -11.23 -1.97
C LYS A 166 -11.72 -11.79 -0.66
N GLU A 167 -11.51 -13.08 -0.44
CA GLU A 167 -11.89 -13.80 0.79
C GLU A 167 -10.70 -13.92 1.76
N ASN A 168 -9.49 -13.96 1.23
CA ASN A 168 -8.27 -14.11 2.01
C ASN A 168 -7.29 -12.99 1.71
N ILE A 169 -6.82 -12.31 2.76
CA ILE A 169 -5.73 -11.34 2.68
C ILE A 169 -4.43 -12.00 3.13
N TYR A 170 -3.37 -11.73 2.37
CA TYR A 170 -2.01 -12.15 2.61
C TYR A 170 -1.14 -10.93 2.85
N TYR A 171 -0.20 -11.03 3.78
CA TYR A 171 0.74 -9.96 4.07
C TYR A 171 1.96 -10.51 4.79
N ALA A 172 3.08 -9.81 4.67
CA ALA A 172 4.28 -10.10 5.45
C ALA A 172 4.33 -9.21 6.69
N LEU A 173 4.83 -9.75 7.79
CA LEU A 173 5.18 -8.96 8.97
C LEU A 173 6.71 -8.93 9.08
N PRO A 174 7.37 -7.85 8.63
CA PRO A 174 8.81 -7.74 8.72
C PRO A 174 9.24 -7.45 10.16
N GLN A 175 10.49 -7.74 10.49
CA GLN A 175 11.04 -7.31 11.78
C GLN A 175 11.22 -5.78 11.79
N PRO A 176 11.02 -5.10 12.94
CA PRO A 176 11.27 -3.67 13.03
C PRO A 176 12.72 -3.34 12.67
N HIS A 177 12.93 -2.53 11.63
CA HIS A 177 14.26 -2.15 11.12
C HIS A 177 15.18 -1.50 12.17
N PHE A 178 14.61 -0.91 13.23
CA PHE A 178 15.35 -0.20 14.29
C PHE A 178 15.53 -1.02 15.57
N SER A 179 15.21 -2.32 15.56
CA SER A 179 15.38 -3.18 16.73
C SER A 179 16.59 -4.10 16.56
N ASN A 180 17.33 -4.33 17.65
CA ASN A 180 18.34 -5.38 17.72
C ASN A 180 17.70 -6.79 17.79
N LEU A 181 16.36 -6.87 17.75
CA LEU A 181 15.63 -8.12 17.74
C LEU A 181 15.72 -8.71 16.34
N LYS A 182 16.66 -9.63 16.17
CA LYS A 182 16.69 -10.54 15.03
C LYS A 182 15.69 -11.66 15.31
N GLY A 183 14.69 -11.80 14.46
CA GLY A 183 13.65 -12.80 14.60
C GLY A 183 13.15 -13.23 13.22
N ARG A 184 12.48 -14.37 13.18
CA ARG A 184 11.90 -14.88 11.95
C ARG A 184 10.75 -14.00 11.51
N GLU A 185 10.76 -13.64 10.24
CA GLU A 185 9.70 -12.91 9.59
C GLU A 185 8.65 -13.89 9.06
N LYS A 186 7.41 -13.42 8.99
CA LYS A 186 6.25 -14.28 8.75
C LYS A 186 5.41 -13.76 7.61
N ILE A 187 4.85 -14.68 6.84
CA ILE A 187 3.74 -14.38 5.92
C ILE A 187 2.47 -14.94 6.55
N TYR A 188 1.45 -14.10 6.56
CA TYR A 188 0.14 -14.37 7.12
C TYR A 188 -0.90 -14.57 6.02
N LYS A 189 -1.94 -15.35 6.33
CA LYS A 189 -3.23 -15.43 5.65
C LYS A 189 -4.31 -15.21 6.69
N ASN A 190 -5.04 -14.10 6.64
CA ASN A 190 -6.08 -13.77 7.63
C ASN A 190 -5.62 -13.92 9.11
N ASP A 191 -4.46 -13.37 9.47
CA ASP A 191 -3.81 -13.52 10.80
C ASP A 191 -3.25 -14.91 11.15
N GLN A 192 -3.39 -15.90 10.27
CA GLN A 192 -2.71 -17.17 10.43
C GLN A 192 -1.33 -17.15 9.78
N VAL A 193 -0.29 -17.57 10.50
CA VAL A 193 1.05 -17.75 9.93
C VAL A 193 1.05 -18.92 8.97
N ILE A 194 1.38 -18.67 7.70
CA ILE A 194 1.47 -19.70 6.65
C ILE A 194 2.90 -19.93 6.16
N PHE A 195 3.84 -19.08 6.56
CA PHE A 195 5.26 -19.21 6.28
C PHE A 195 6.07 -18.43 7.31
N GLU A 196 7.27 -18.92 7.61
CA GLU A 196 8.23 -18.33 8.53
C GLU A 196 9.63 -18.44 7.91
N THR A 197 10.40 -17.36 7.94
CA THR A 197 11.80 -17.35 7.47
C THR A 197 12.72 -18.12 8.41
N SER A 198 13.93 -18.44 7.95
CA SER A 198 15.01 -18.82 8.86
C SER A 198 15.53 -17.60 9.63
N ASP A 199 16.31 -17.83 10.70
CA ASP A 199 16.83 -16.76 11.56
C ASP A 199 17.79 -15.80 10.82
N SER A 200 18.32 -16.21 9.67
CA SER A 200 19.21 -15.41 8.82
C SER A 200 18.52 -14.81 7.59
N GLU A 201 17.20 -14.93 7.46
CA GLU A 201 16.46 -14.44 6.28
C GLU A 201 15.40 -13.41 6.68
N SER A 202 15.31 -12.33 5.90
CA SER A 202 14.25 -11.33 5.99
C SER A 202 13.46 -11.27 4.69
N ILE A 203 12.17 -10.96 4.77
CA ILE A 203 11.26 -10.71 3.67
C ILE A 203 11.47 -9.28 3.19
N LEU A 204 11.87 -9.14 1.94
CA LEU A 204 12.16 -7.84 1.33
C LEU A 204 10.90 -7.23 0.69
N LYS A 205 10.14 -8.04 -0.06
CA LYS A 205 8.96 -7.61 -0.85
C LYS A 205 7.99 -8.77 -1.06
N GLY A 206 6.71 -8.45 -1.21
CA GLY A 206 5.60 -9.41 -1.31
C GLY A 206 4.87 -9.60 0.02
N PRO A 207 3.93 -10.55 0.13
CA PRO A 207 3.59 -11.57 -0.88
C PRO A 207 2.89 -11.03 -2.13
N TYR A 208 3.03 -11.77 -3.24
CA TYR A 208 2.27 -11.60 -4.48
C TYR A 208 1.49 -12.88 -4.74
N ILE A 209 0.20 -12.79 -5.04
CA ILE A 209 -0.72 -13.94 -5.15
C ILE A 209 -1.32 -14.00 -6.56
N SER A 210 -1.35 -15.19 -7.16
CA SER A 210 -2.07 -15.48 -8.40
C SER A 210 -3.52 -15.90 -8.12
N GLU A 211 -4.37 -15.89 -9.15
CA GLU A 211 -5.74 -16.41 -9.04
C GLU A 211 -5.80 -17.90 -8.66
N ASN A 212 -4.74 -18.66 -8.96
CA ASN A 212 -4.61 -20.09 -8.70
C ASN A 212 -3.86 -20.39 -7.39
N ASN A 213 -3.75 -19.41 -6.49
CA ASN A 213 -3.03 -19.49 -5.21
C ASN A 213 -1.51 -19.75 -5.36
N ASP A 214 -0.93 -19.42 -6.50
CA ASP A 214 0.52 -19.34 -6.61
C ASP A 214 1.00 -18.10 -5.87
N ILE A 215 2.17 -18.19 -5.23
CA ILE A 215 2.71 -17.13 -4.40
C ILE A 215 4.17 -16.88 -4.73
N ALA A 216 4.54 -15.60 -4.81
CA ALA A 216 5.92 -15.19 -4.93
C ALA A 216 6.27 -14.11 -3.90
N PHE A 217 7.51 -14.11 -3.43
CA PHE A 217 8.06 -13.09 -2.55
C PHE A 217 9.58 -13.11 -2.57
N TYR A 218 10.17 -11.97 -2.23
CA TYR A 218 11.62 -11.82 -2.16
C TYR A 218 12.08 -11.95 -0.71
N THR A 219 13.14 -12.71 -0.49
CA THR A 219 13.87 -12.71 0.78
C THR A 219 15.30 -12.23 0.56
N LYS A 220 15.96 -11.77 1.60
CA LYS A 220 17.40 -11.48 1.60
C LYS A 220 18.06 -12.12 2.82
N ASP A 221 19.30 -12.56 2.66
CA ASP A 221 20.11 -12.97 3.81
C ASP A 221 20.50 -11.72 4.61
N ILE A 222 20.34 -11.77 5.93
CA ILE A 222 20.70 -10.65 6.81
C ILE A 222 22.21 -10.55 7.06
N ASN A 223 22.96 -11.62 6.79
CA ASN A 223 24.40 -11.71 6.99
C ASN A 223 25.20 -11.56 5.68
N ALA A 224 24.54 -11.62 4.53
CA ALA A 224 25.13 -11.36 3.22
C ALA A 224 24.35 -10.24 2.52
N GLU A 225 24.90 -9.02 2.54
CA GLU A 225 24.19 -7.77 2.19
C GLU A 225 23.59 -7.75 0.77
N ASP A 226 24.05 -8.61 -0.14
CA ASP A 226 23.65 -8.60 -1.56
C ASP A 226 22.96 -9.90 -2.05
N GLU A 227 22.63 -10.84 -1.17
CA GLU A 227 21.98 -12.09 -1.59
C GLU A 227 20.46 -12.03 -1.46
N VAL A 228 19.81 -11.48 -2.49
CA VAL A 228 18.36 -11.57 -2.67
C VAL A 228 18.00 -12.93 -3.26
N LYS A 229 16.90 -13.52 -2.78
CA LYS A 229 16.31 -14.75 -3.30
C LYS A 229 14.88 -14.50 -3.72
N LEU A 230 14.48 -15.04 -4.86
CA LEU A 230 13.09 -15.09 -5.28
C LEU A 230 12.52 -16.46 -4.89
N ASN A 231 11.46 -16.44 -4.09
CA ASN A 231 10.71 -17.61 -3.68
C ASN A 231 9.43 -17.68 -4.51
N ILE A 232 9.20 -18.81 -5.19
CA ILE A 232 7.97 -19.11 -5.94
C ILE A 232 7.40 -20.43 -5.41
N GLY A 233 6.13 -20.41 -5.07
CA GLY A 233 5.46 -21.55 -4.48
C GLY A 233 3.95 -21.51 -4.69
N LYS A 234 3.26 -22.32 -3.89
CA LYS A 234 1.80 -22.37 -3.87
C LYS A 234 1.31 -22.36 -2.43
N VAL A 235 0.24 -21.65 -2.16
CA VAL A 235 -0.49 -21.78 -0.90
C VAL A 235 -1.29 -23.08 -0.97
N LYS A 236 -0.94 -24.04 -0.11
CA LYS A 236 -1.65 -25.32 0.05
C LYS A 236 -2.13 -25.41 1.48
N ASP A 237 -3.44 -25.55 1.65
CA ASP A 237 -4.11 -25.51 2.95
C ASP A 237 -3.71 -24.25 3.74
N GLU A 238 -2.99 -24.44 4.84
CA GLU A 238 -2.57 -23.40 5.78
C GLU A 238 -1.05 -23.12 5.71
N LYS A 239 -0.38 -23.52 4.62
CA LYS A 239 1.07 -23.33 4.46
C LYS A 239 1.47 -22.95 3.05
N ILE A 240 2.60 -22.27 2.93
CA ILE A 240 3.28 -22.08 1.63
C ILE A 240 4.20 -23.26 1.36
N VAL A 241 4.03 -23.90 0.20
CA VAL A 241 4.98 -24.88 -0.34
C VAL A 241 5.83 -24.20 -1.41
N ILE A 242 7.11 -24.00 -1.13
CA ILE A 242 8.07 -23.41 -2.07
C ILE A 242 8.50 -24.47 -3.08
N ASN A 243 8.16 -24.26 -4.35
CA ASN A 243 8.53 -25.16 -5.44
C ASN A 243 9.86 -24.73 -6.07
N LYS A 244 10.18 -23.43 -6.00
CA LYS A 244 11.38 -22.85 -6.60
C LYS A 244 11.91 -21.72 -5.73
N ARG A 245 13.19 -21.79 -5.39
CA ARG A 245 13.93 -20.75 -4.69
C ARG A 245 15.22 -20.53 -5.46
N VAL A 246 15.42 -19.31 -5.96
CA VAL A 246 16.60 -18.96 -6.78
C VAL A 246 17.30 -17.74 -6.22
N LYS A 247 18.61 -17.66 -6.44
CA LYS A 247 19.35 -16.41 -6.25
C LYS A 247 18.84 -15.41 -7.28
N TRP A 248 18.43 -14.23 -6.83
CA TRP A 248 17.85 -13.19 -7.66
C TRP A 248 18.82 -12.03 -7.80
N ASP A 249 19.57 -12.02 -8.90
CA ASP A 249 20.56 -11.00 -9.26
C ASP A 249 19.99 -9.86 -10.13
N LYS A 250 18.67 -9.87 -10.32
CA LYS A 250 17.94 -8.88 -11.13
C LYS A 250 17.23 -7.88 -10.23
N GLU A 251 16.71 -6.81 -10.84
CA GLU A 251 15.95 -5.81 -10.11
C GLU A 251 14.71 -6.42 -9.45
N THR A 252 14.40 -5.99 -8.23
CA THR A 252 13.18 -6.40 -7.50
C THR A 252 12.04 -5.46 -7.83
N GLY A 253 10.84 -6.01 -7.94
CA GLY A 253 9.65 -5.25 -8.30
C GLY A 253 8.37 -5.96 -7.93
N ALA A 254 7.24 -5.30 -8.18
CA ALA A 254 5.94 -5.93 -8.02
C ALA A 254 5.80 -7.11 -8.99
N ILE A 255 5.33 -8.26 -8.49
CA ILE A 255 5.14 -9.46 -9.30
C ILE A 255 3.67 -9.60 -9.68
N THR A 256 3.42 -9.88 -10.95
CA THR A 256 2.15 -10.38 -11.47
C THR A 256 2.39 -11.74 -12.10
N PHE A 257 1.53 -12.71 -11.80
CA PHE A 257 1.58 -14.02 -12.42
C PHE A 257 0.85 -13.99 -13.77
N THR A 258 1.45 -14.68 -14.74
CA THR A 258 0.88 -15.02 -16.04
C THR A 258 1.08 -16.53 -16.22
N ASP A 259 0.22 -17.22 -16.96
CA ASP A 259 0.10 -18.70 -17.00
C ASP A 259 1.35 -19.52 -16.58
N ASN A 260 2.48 -19.36 -17.29
CA ASN A 260 3.77 -19.98 -16.93
C ASN A 260 4.93 -18.97 -16.81
N SER A 261 4.62 -17.73 -16.46
CA SER A 261 5.58 -16.65 -16.32
C SER A 261 5.25 -15.72 -15.16
N ILE A 262 6.24 -14.92 -14.78
CA ILE A 262 6.05 -13.79 -13.89
C ILE A 262 6.45 -12.52 -14.60
N GLN A 263 5.64 -11.49 -14.44
CA GLN A 263 5.98 -10.13 -14.83
C GLN A 263 6.44 -9.36 -13.60
N ILE A 264 7.63 -8.77 -13.68
CA ILE A 264 8.22 -7.95 -12.64
C ILE A 264 8.18 -6.51 -13.12
N ARG A 265 7.43 -5.67 -12.39
CA ARG A 265 7.38 -4.23 -12.58
C ARG A 265 8.31 -3.53 -11.59
N SER A 266 9.34 -2.90 -12.11
CA SER A 266 10.37 -2.20 -11.35
C SER A 266 10.64 -0.81 -11.95
N ASN A 267 11.69 -0.12 -11.49
CA ASN A 267 12.02 1.23 -11.98
C ASN A 267 12.55 1.22 -13.41
N SER A 268 13.16 0.10 -13.83
CA SER A 268 13.57 -0.08 -15.22
C SER A 268 12.44 -0.49 -16.17
N GLY A 269 11.21 -0.68 -15.67
CA GLY A 269 10.03 -1.04 -16.47
C GLY A 269 9.45 -2.40 -16.12
N ILE A 270 8.76 -3.03 -17.07
CA ILE A 270 8.15 -4.35 -16.92
C ILE A 270 9.02 -5.37 -17.65
N LYS A 271 9.43 -6.44 -16.95
CA LYS A 271 10.16 -7.57 -17.53
C LYS A 271 9.42 -8.87 -17.24
N GLU A 272 9.38 -9.76 -18.22
CA GLU A 272 8.74 -11.07 -18.09
C GLU A 272 9.78 -12.18 -18.02
N TYR A 273 9.55 -13.15 -17.14
CA TYR A 273 10.40 -14.33 -16.97
C TYR A 273 9.52 -15.58 -16.97
N LYS A 274 9.83 -16.54 -17.85
CA LYS A 274 9.22 -17.87 -17.78
C LYS A 274 9.68 -18.57 -16.51
N ILE A 275 8.74 -19.12 -15.75
CA ILE A 275 9.03 -19.69 -14.43
C ILE A 275 10.07 -20.80 -14.55
N ASP A 276 9.97 -21.66 -15.56
CA ASP A 276 10.91 -22.77 -15.80
C ASP A 276 12.33 -22.31 -16.14
N ASP A 277 12.47 -21.17 -16.81
CA ASP A 277 13.76 -20.64 -17.27
C ASP A 277 14.53 -19.87 -16.19
N ILE A 278 13.89 -19.54 -15.07
CA ILE A 278 14.53 -18.91 -13.92
C ILE A 278 15.54 -19.90 -13.31
N LYS A 279 16.81 -19.53 -13.14
CA LYS A 279 17.85 -20.37 -12.55
C LYS A 279 18.44 -19.68 -11.34
#